data_AF-A0A947NWI8-F1
#
_entry.id   AF-A0A947NWI8-F1
#
_cell.length_a   1.000
_cell.length_b   1.000
_cell.length_c   1.000
_cell.angle_alpha   90.00
_cell.angle_beta   90.00
_cell.angle_gamma   90.00
#
_symmetry.space_group_name_H-M   'P 1'
#
loop_
_entity.id
_entity.type
_entity.pdbx_description
1 polymer ?
#
loop_
_entity_poly.entity_id
_entity_poly.type
_entity_poly.pdbx_seq_one_letter_code
_entity_poly.pdbx_strand_id
1 'polypeptide(L)' 'MRRFKIITEGRSSPEPEIVEFQAQEVCTALELTARMVEASHAEMWCDGELLCKLSRVGDRNAPFWYVG' A
#
# COMPACT_ATOMS: atom_id res chain seq x y z
N MET A 1 5.46 -18.02 -0.81
CA MET A 1 4.77 -16.86 -0.20
C MET A 1 5.83 -15.88 0.25
N ARG A 2 5.65 -14.58 0.00
CA ARG A 2 6.58 -13.52 0.41
C ARG A 2 5.90 -12.57 1.39
N ARG A 3 6.69 -11.89 2.22
CA ARG A 3 6.17 -10.88 3.16
C ARG A 3 6.21 -9.51 2.51
N PHE A 4 5.09 -8.82 2.60
CA PHE A 4 4.93 -7.46 2.14
C PHE A 4 4.69 -6.55 3.34
N LYS A 5 5.26 -5.36 3.27
CA LYS A 5 5.07 -4.28 4.24
C LYS A 5 4.60 -3.05 3.50
N ILE A 6 3.53 -2.44 3.98
CA ILE A 6 3.01 -1.19 3.48
C ILE A 6 3.22 -0.13 4.54
N ILE A 7 3.81 0.98 4.13
CA ILE A 7 4.00 2.15 4.98
C ILE A 7 3.13 3.25 4.40
N THR A 8 2.22 3.81 5.19
CA THR A 8 1.33 4.87 4.74
C THR A 8 1.50 6.12 5.57
N GLU A 9 1.62 7.25 4.88
CA GLU A 9 1.61 8.56 5.51
C GLU A 9 0.16 8.93 5.83
N GLY A 10 -0.18 8.91 7.11
CA GLY A 10 -1.50 9.29 7.59
C GLY A 10 -1.75 10.78 7.33
N ARG A 11 -2.87 11.14 6.69
CA ARG A 11 -3.30 12.55 6.60
C ARG A 11 -3.60 13.17 7.97
N SER A 12 -3.86 12.35 8.99
CA SER A 12 -4.43 12.74 10.28
C SER A 12 -3.56 12.35 11.48
N SER A 13 -2.48 11.59 11.27
CA SER A 13 -1.57 11.14 12.33
C SER A 13 -0.14 11.43 11.89
N PRO A 14 0.71 12.02 12.75
CA PRO A 14 2.09 12.33 12.42
C PRO A 14 2.96 11.07 12.28
N GLU A 15 2.49 9.92 12.77
CA GLU A 15 3.21 8.66 12.70
C GLU A 15 2.74 7.82 11.51
N PRO A 16 3.67 7.23 10.73
CA PRO A 16 3.33 6.37 9.61
C PRO A 16 2.63 5.10 10.12
N GLU A 17 1.53 4.73 9.46
CA GLU A 17 0.86 3.46 9.71
C GLU A 17 1.57 2.36 8.90
N ILE A 18 1.83 1.22 9.55
CA ILE A 18 2.54 0.08 8.95
C ILE A 18 1.64 -1.14 8.97
N VAL A 19 1.38 -1.70 7.79
CA VAL A 19 0.59 -2.92 7.60
C VAL A 19 1.47 -4.00 7.01
N GLU A 20 1.53 -5.17 7.65
CA GLU A 20 2.30 -6.32 7.19
C GLU A 20 1.38 -7.49 6.84
N PHE A 21 1.64 -8.16 5.72
CA PHE A 21 0.89 -9.35 5.31
C PHE A 21 1.70 -10.24 4.35
N GLN A 22 1.15 -11.41 4.02
CA GLN A 22 1.73 -12.35 3.08
C GLN A 22 0.89 -12.44 1.81
N ALA A 23 1.57 -12.45 0.66
CA ALA A 23 0.95 -12.71 -0.63
C ALA A 23 1.83 -13.64 -1.48
N GLN A 24 1.23 -14.32 -2.45
CA GLN A 24 1.98 -15.10 -3.43
C GLN A 24 2.56 -14.22 -4.53
N GLU A 25 1.81 -13.21 -4.99
CA GLU A 25 2.17 -12.36 -6.11
C GLU A 25 2.04 -10.87 -5.75
N VAL A 26 2.83 -10.04 -6.42
CA VAL A 26 2.84 -8.58 -6.25
C VAL A 26 1.48 -7.98 -6.60
N CYS A 27 0.84 -8.45 -7.68
CA CYS A 27 -0.50 -7.98 -8.09
C CYS A 27 -1.54 -8.21 -6.99
N THR A 28 -1.53 -9.40 -6.36
CA THR A 28 -2.41 -9.69 -5.22
C THR A 28 -2.11 -8.79 -4.03
N ALA A 29 -0.83 -8.49 -3.77
CA ALA A 29 -0.45 -7.59 -2.69
C ALA A 29 -1.00 -6.16 -2.91
N LEU A 30 -0.97 -5.67 -4.16
CA LEU A 30 -1.54 -4.38 -4.54
C LEU A 30 -3.06 -4.34 -4.35
N GLU A 31 -3.78 -5.40 -4.72
CA GLU A 31 -5.23 -5.48 -4.52
C GLU A 31 -5.61 -5.48 -3.03
N LEU A 32 -4.84 -6.18 -2.20
CA LEU A 32 -5.03 -6.20 -0.75
C LEU A 32 -4.75 -4.83 -0.13
N THR A 33 -3.68 -4.16 -0.57
CA THR A 33 -3.35 -2.78 -0.20
C THR A 33 -4.56 -1.88 -0.36
N ALA A 34 -5.20 -1.93 -1.53
CA ALA A 34 -6.30 -1.06 -1.88
C ALA A 34 -7.54 -1.21 -0.99
N ARG A 35 -7.69 -2.39 -0.37
CA ARG A 35 -8.81 -2.70 0.53
C ARG A 35 -8.51 -2.39 1.99
N MET A 36 -7.24 -2.49 2.39
CA MET A 36 -6.81 -2.39 3.79
C MET A 36 -6.40 -0.97 4.19
N VAL A 37 -6.05 -0.13 3.21
CA VAL A 37 -5.41 1.17 3.46
C VAL A 37 -6.28 2.32 2.98
N GLU A 38 -6.61 3.23 3.89
CA GLU A 38 -7.37 4.45 3.57
C GLU A 38 -6.51 5.67 3.20
N ALA A 39 -5.18 5.55 3.27
CA ALA A 39 -4.25 6.64 2.99
C ALA A 39 -4.23 7.10 1.52
N SER A 40 -3.70 8.31 1.29
CA SER A 40 -3.52 8.86 -0.07
C SER A 40 -2.22 8.44 -0.74
N HIS A 41 -1.22 8.07 0.06
CA HIS A 41 0.07 7.60 -0.42
C HIS A 41 0.51 6.40 0.42
N ALA A 42 1.15 5.44 -0.23
CA ALA A 42 1.68 4.24 0.41
C ALA A 42 2.98 3.81 -0.27
N GLU A 43 3.89 3.22 0.49
CA GLU A 43 5.07 2.54 -0.04
C GLU A 43 4.94 1.04 0.20
N MET A 44 5.14 0.23 -0.84
CA MET A 44 5.12 -1.22 -0.73
C MET A 44 6.55 -1.77 -0.77
N TRP A 45 6.90 -2.51 0.27
CA TRP A 45 8.21 -3.10 0.48
C TRP A 45 8.10 -4.63 0.52
N CYS A 46 9.10 -5.33 0.01
CA CYS A 46 9.24 -6.78 0.10
C CYS A 46 10.69 -7.12 0.43
N ASP A 47 10.91 -7.96 1.45
CA ASP A 47 12.24 -8.44 1.85
C ASP A 47 13.29 -7.33 2.08
N GLY A 48 12.85 -6.13 2.50
CA GLY A 48 13.72 -4.98 2.76
C GLY A 48 13.94 -4.05 1.57
N GLU A 49 13.40 -4.37 0.40
CA GLU A 49 13.48 -3.54 -0.81
C GLU A 49 12.15 -2.82 -1.10
N LEU A 50 12.24 -1.55 -1.52
CA LEU A 50 11.10 -0.79 -2.00
C LEU A 50 10.72 -1.30 -3.39
N LEU A 51 9.50 -1.85 -3.53
CA LEU A 51 9.00 -2.32 -4.81
C LEU A 51 8.33 -1.19 -5.61
N CYS A 52 7.47 -0.41 -4.95
CA CYS A 52 6.78 0.69 -5.61
C CYS A 52 6.22 1.71 -4.63
N LYS A 53 6.00 2.92 -5.15
CA LYS A 53 5.20 3.96 -4.50
C LYS A 53 3.81 3.98 -5.10
N LEU A 54 2.82 3.99 -4.22
CA LEU A 54 1.41 3.92 -4.56
C LEU A 54 0.76 5.24 -4.20
N SER A 55 0.13 5.87 -5.18
CA SER A 55 -0.71 7.05 -4.95
C SER A 55 -2.15 6.67 -5.21
N ARG A 56 -3.01 6.90 -4.22
CA ARG A 56 -4.45 6.68 -4.34
C ARG A 56 -5.05 7.82 -5.15
N VAL A 57 -5.64 7.47 -6.28
CA VAL A 57 -6.31 8.40 -7.19
C VAL A 57 -7.75 7.91 -7.42
N GLY A 58 -8.64 8.82 -7.82
CA GLY A 58 -10.05 8.51 -8.04
C GLY A 58 -10.94 8.80 -6.83
N ASP A 59 -12.24 8.64 -7.04
CA ASP A 59 -13.24 8.95 -6.02
C ASP A 59 -13.23 7.96 -4.86
N ARG A 60 -13.79 8.39 -3.72
CA ARG A 60 -13.90 7.57 -2.50
C ARG A 60 -14.50 6.18 -2.76
N ASN A 61 -15.44 6.08 -3.69
CA ASN A 61 -16.19 4.87 -4.00
C ASN A 61 -15.56 4.00 -5.11
N ALA A 62 -14.54 4.52 -5.82
CA ALA A 62 -13.83 3.79 -6.87
C ALA A 62 -12.36 4.21 -6.91
N PRO A 63 -11.59 3.98 -5.83
CA PRO A 63 -10.18 4.32 -5.81
C PRO A 63 -9.38 3.36 -6.71
N PHE A 64 -8.39 3.89 -7.40
CA PHE A 64 -7.36 3.10 -8.05
C PHE A 64 -5.98 3.60 -7.62
N TRP A 65 -4.99 2.71 -7.67
CA TRP A 65 -3.63 3.02 -7.27
C TRP A 65 -2.76 3.20 -8.49
N TYR A 66 -2.12 4.36 -8.58
CA TYR A 66 -1.08 4.60 -9.57
C TYR A 66 0.26 4.11 -8.99
N VAL A 67 0.96 3.28 -9.77
CA VAL A 67 2.31 2.80 -9.48
C VAL A 67 3.29 3.74 -10.18
N GLY A 68 4.09 4.46 -9.39
CA GLY A 68 5.11 5.39 -9.85
C GLY A 68 6.53 4.95 -9.52
#